data_AF-A0A0D0DQD7-F1
#
_entry.id   AF-A0A0D0DQD7-F1
#
_cell.length_a   1.000
_cell.length_b   1.000
_cell.length_c   1.000
_cell.angle_alpha   90.00
_cell.angle_beta   90.00
_cell.angle_gamma   90.00
#
_symmetry.space_group_name_H-M   'P 1'
#
loop_
_entity.id
_entity.type
_entity.pdbx_description
1 polymer ?
#
loop_
_entity_poly.entity_id
_entity_poly.type
_entity_poly.pdbx_seq_one_letter_code
_entity_poly.pdbx_strand_id
1 'polypeptide(L)'
;FDLAFIQEPVINLVNLTTSNTQWNVIYPTCHNNNHAKCTRSLILINKQVLKEHWRTIPLNTPDVTTIEMNGDFGRIRIYNVYNDGTHGRTLEFLDSHL
;
A
#
# COMPACT_ATOMS: atom_id res chain seq x y z
N PHE A 1 7.57 3.16 -15.23
CA PHE A 1 7.68 3.23 -13.76
C PHE A 1 7.66 1.81 -13.21
N ASP A 2 8.43 1.57 -12.15
CA ASP A 2 8.51 0.27 -11.48
C ASP A 2 7.55 0.19 -10.30
N LEU A 3 7.34 1.32 -9.62
CA LEU A 3 6.44 1.47 -8.49
C LEU A 3 5.54 2.70 -8.71
N ALA A 4 4.28 2.62 -8.30
CA ALA A 4 3.40 3.77 -8.17
C ALA A 4 2.66 3.73 -6.82
N PHE A 5 2.60 4.89 -6.16
CA PHE A 5 1.99 5.07 -4.85
C PHE A 5 0.75 5.94 -5.04
N ILE A 6 -0.44 5.36 -4.81
CA ILE A 6 -1.71 6.04 -5.08
C ILE A 6 -2.39 6.32 -3.75
N GLN A 7 -2.87 7.56 -3.58
CA GLN A 7 -3.78 7.96 -2.52
C GLN A 7 -5.20 8.10 -3.06
N GLU A 8 -6.20 7.84 -2.21
CA GLU A 8 -7.63 7.90 -2.54
C GLU A 8 -8.01 7.15 -3.82
N PRO A 9 -7.63 5.86 -3.95
CA PRO A 9 -7.91 5.12 -5.17
C PRO A 9 -9.41 4.93 -5.36
N VAL A 10 -9.85 4.99 -6.62
CA VAL A 10 -11.21 4.60 -6.98
C VAL A 10 -11.35 3.09 -6.77
N ILE A 11 -12.27 2.70 -5.89
CA ILE A 11 -12.65 1.32 -5.62
C ILE A 11 -14.01 1.06 -6.30
N ASN A 12 -14.08 0.04 -7.14
CA ASN A 12 -15.29 -0.30 -7.87
C ASN A 12 -16.28 -1.12 -7.02
N LEU A 13 -17.43 -1.47 -7.62
CA LEU A 13 -18.49 -2.21 -6.95
C LEU A 13 -18.10 -3.64 -6.50
N VAL A 14 -16.99 -4.19 -7.00
CA VAL A 14 -16.46 -5.50 -6.58
C VAL A 14 -15.25 -5.37 -5.64
N ASN A 15 -15.11 -4.20 -4.99
CA ASN A 15 -14.04 -3.87 -4.04
C ASN A 15 -12.64 -3.96 -4.65
N LEU A 16 -12.46 -3.56 -5.91
CA LEU A 16 -11.15 -3.52 -6.58
C LEU A 16 -10.90 -2.17 -7.26
N THR A 17 -9.64 -1.76 -7.35
CA THR A 17 -9.18 -0.72 -8.27
C THR A 17 -9.01 -1.29 -9.67
N THR A 18 -9.45 -0.54 -10.67
CA THR A 18 -9.19 -0.85 -12.08
C THR A 18 -7.71 -0.66 -12.39
N SER A 19 -7.03 -1.72 -12.77
CA SER A 19 -5.63 -1.68 -13.23
C SER A 19 -5.49 -2.48 -14.52
N ASN A 20 -4.48 -2.13 -15.33
CA ASN A 20 -4.09 -2.96 -16.47
C ASN A 20 -3.29 -4.20 -15.99
N THR A 21 -3.01 -5.11 -16.92
CA THR A 21 -2.35 -6.39 -16.63
C THR A 21 -0.88 -6.28 -16.26
N GLN A 22 -0.27 -5.10 -16.36
CA GLN A 22 1.16 -4.87 -16.10
C GLN A 22 1.48 -4.64 -14.61
N TRP A 23 0.46 -4.45 -13.77
CA TRP A 23 0.66 -4.14 -12.35
C TRP A 23 0.21 -5.27 -11.43
N ASN A 24 0.97 -5.48 -10.36
CA ASN A 24 0.50 -6.11 -9.13
C ASN A 24 -0.08 -4.99 -8.24
N VAL A 25 -1.37 -5.08 -7.92
CA VAL A 25 -2.03 -4.12 -7.03
C VAL A 25 -1.92 -4.61 -5.60
N ILE A 26 -1.33 -3.79 -4.74
CA ILE A 26 -1.14 -4.06 -3.31
C ILE A 26 -2.08 -3.15 -2.54
N TYR A 27 -3.01 -3.77 -1.82
CA TYR A 27 -3.95 -3.10 -0.93
C TYR A 27 -3.45 -3.12 0.52
N PRO A 28 -3.95 -2.22 1.38
CA PRO A 28 -3.77 -2.35 2.83
C PRO A 28 -4.31 -3.69 3.33
N THR A 29 -3.73 -4.22 4.41
CA THR A 29 -4.10 -5.55 4.92
C THR A 29 -5.55 -5.65 5.33
N CYS A 30 -6.15 -4.56 5.80
CA CYS A 30 -7.54 -4.51 6.21
C CYS A 30 -8.53 -4.31 5.05
N HIS A 31 -8.09 -4.28 3.79
CA HIS A 31 -8.92 -3.94 2.62
C HIS A 31 -10.22 -4.76 2.48
N ASN A 32 -10.20 -6.05 2.83
CA ASN A 32 -11.36 -6.93 2.75
C ASN A 32 -12.16 -7.02 4.06
N ASN A 33 -11.77 -6.30 5.11
CA ASN A 33 -12.51 -6.30 6.37
C ASN A 33 -13.73 -5.39 6.20
N ASN A 34 -14.94 -5.92 6.49
CA ASN A 34 -16.22 -5.19 6.39
C ASN A 34 -16.28 -3.85 7.15
N HIS A 35 -15.30 -3.56 8.01
CA HIS A 35 -15.17 -2.32 8.77
C HIS A 35 -14.20 -1.30 8.13
N ALA A 36 -13.38 -1.69 7.15
CA ALA A 36 -12.42 -0.81 6.48
C ALA A 36 -13.09 -0.03 5.34
N LYS A 37 -13.98 0.91 5.70
CA LYS A 37 -14.85 1.59 4.74
C LYS A 37 -14.15 2.43 3.67
N CYS A 38 -12.84 2.66 3.70
CA CYS A 38 -12.16 3.28 2.56
C CYS A 38 -10.73 2.75 2.49
N THR A 39 -10.36 2.01 1.44
CA THR A 39 -8.94 1.93 1.08
C THR A 39 -8.49 3.33 0.68
N ARG A 40 -7.48 3.87 1.36
CA ARG A 40 -7.01 5.25 1.15
C ARG A 40 -5.60 5.33 0.59
N SER A 41 -4.84 4.24 0.66
CA SER A 41 -3.58 4.08 -0.04
C SER A 41 -3.56 2.73 -0.75
N LEU A 42 -2.85 2.66 -1.89
CA LEU A 42 -2.46 1.41 -2.52
C LEU A 42 -1.08 1.55 -3.18
N ILE A 43 -0.43 0.43 -3.43
CA ILE A 43 0.86 0.41 -4.16
C ILE A 43 0.67 -0.44 -5.41
N LEU A 44 1.11 0.08 -6.56
CA LEU A 44 1.24 -0.67 -7.79
C LEU A 44 2.71 -1.04 -7.98
N ILE A 45 2.99 -2.33 -8.20
CA ILE A 45 4.32 -2.82 -8.53
C ILE A 45 4.29 -3.39 -9.94
N ASN A 46 5.12 -2.86 -10.83
CA ASN A 46 5.23 -3.34 -12.20
C ASN A 46 5.64 -4.82 -12.17
N LYS A 47 4.97 -5.65 -12.96
CA LYS A 47 5.26 -7.09 -13.04
C LYS A 47 6.66 -7.43 -13.57
N GLN A 48 7.36 -6.46 -14.15
CA GLN A 48 8.78 -6.58 -14.50
C GLN A 48 9.68 -6.60 -13.27
N VAL A 49 9.23 -6.08 -12.12
CA VAL A 49 9.90 -6.26 -10.83
C VAL A 49 9.60 -7.66 -10.32
N LEU A 50 10.63 -8.49 -10.24
CA LEU A 50 10.50 -9.88 -9.83
C LEU A 50 9.89 -9.98 -8.42
N LYS A 51 8.98 -10.94 -8.24
CA LYS A 51 8.14 -11.04 -7.04
C LYS A 51 8.92 -11.44 -5.80
N GLU A 52 10.05 -12.13 -5.96
CA GLU A 52 10.99 -12.49 -4.91
C GLU A 52 11.74 -11.28 -4.33
N HIS A 53 11.81 -10.16 -5.06
CA HIS A 53 12.48 -8.95 -4.60
C HIS A 53 11.61 -8.07 -3.73
N TRP A 54 10.33 -8.40 -3.51
CA TRP A 54 9.47 -7.62 -2.65
C TRP A 54 8.44 -8.46 -1.90
N ARG A 55 8.00 -7.95 -0.76
CA ARG A 55 6.91 -8.52 0.02
C ARG A 55 6.07 -7.43 0.65
N THR A 56 4.81 -7.73 0.92
CA THR A 56 3.95 -6.83 1.70
C THR A 56 4.32 -6.92 3.18
N ILE A 57 4.26 -5.79 3.88
CA ILE A 57 4.33 -5.76 5.34
C ILE A 57 2.91 -5.51 5.85
N PRO A 58 2.32 -6.42 6.64
CA PRO A 58 0.95 -6.26 7.08
C PRO A 58 0.83 -5.15 8.12
N LEU A 59 -0.01 -4.16 7.83
CA LEU A 59 -0.40 -3.10 8.76
C LEU A 59 -1.92 -3.00 8.77
N ASN A 60 -2.52 -3.03 9.95
CA ASN A 60 -3.97 -3.06 10.10
C ASN A 60 -4.57 -1.64 10.10
N THR A 61 -4.35 -0.90 9.02
CA THR A 61 -4.91 0.44 8.79
C THR A 61 -5.23 0.63 7.31
N PRO A 62 -6.34 1.31 6.95
CA PRO A 62 -6.64 1.64 5.56
C PRO A 62 -5.75 2.77 5.00
N ASP A 63 -5.10 3.53 5.88
CA ASP A 63 -4.36 4.75 5.54
C ASP A 63 -2.93 4.44 5.07
N VAL A 64 -2.39 3.27 5.40
CA VAL A 64 -1.00 2.91 5.08
C VAL A 64 -0.93 1.58 4.32
N THR A 65 -0.26 1.57 3.18
CA THR A 65 0.12 0.36 2.45
C THR A 65 1.64 0.24 2.48
N THR A 66 2.17 -0.92 2.86
CA THR A 66 3.62 -1.09 3.08
C THR A 66 4.17 -2.26 2.31
N ILE A 67 5.35 -2.06 1.72
CA ILE A 67 6.16 -3.11 1.12
C ILE A 67 7.59 -3.05 1.63
N GLU A 68 8.26 -4.19 1.60
CA GLU A 68 9.70 -4.32 1.77
C GLU A 68 10.30 -4.85 0.48
N MET A 69 11.37 -4.24 0.01
CA MET A 69 12.14 -4.65 -1.16
C MET A 69 13.54 -5.09 -0.73
N ASN A 70 14.06 -6.13 -1.40
CA ASN A 70 15.40 -6.67 -1.15
C ASN A 70 16.14 -6.84 -2.48
N GLY A 71 17.40 -6.39 -2.51
CA GLY A 71 18.31 -6.57 -3.64
C GLY A 71 19.74 -6.23 -3.25
N ASP A 72 20.62 -6.03 -4.24
CA ASP A 72 22.03 -5.66 -3.98
C ASP A 72 22.18 -4.31 -3.28
N PHE A 73 21.14 -3.47 -3.36
CA PHE A 73 21.00 -2.22 -2.60
C PHE A 73 20.62 -2.43 -1.12
N GLY A 74 20.55 -3.69 -0.67
CA GLY A 74 20.10 -4.06 0.66
C GLY A 74 18.58 -4.10 0.77
N ARG A 75 18.06 -3.68 1.93
CA ARG A 75 16.65 -3.75 2.28
C ARG A 75 16.04 -2.36 2.37
N ILE A 76 14.95 -2.14 1.64
CA ILE A 76 14.19 -0.89 1.65
C ILE A 76 12.77 -1.19 2.12
N ARG A 77 12.27 -0.46 3.11
CA ARG A 77 10.84 -0.46 3.46
C ARG A 77 10.20 0.81 2.97
N ILE A 78 9.06 0.69 2.31
CA ILE A 78 8.33 1.80 1.74
C ILE A 78 6.94 1.81 2.35
N TYR A 79 6.60 2.92 2.99
CA TYR A 79 5.30 3.17 3.59
C TYR A 79 4.58 4.20 2.70
N ASN A 80 3.56 3.76 1.96
CA ASN A 80 2.66 4.69 1.26
C ASN A 80 1.60 5.16 2.23
N VAL A 81 1.70 6.43 2.62
CA VAL A 81 0.93 7.02 3.70
C VAL A 81 -0.13 7.97 3.14
N TYR A 82 -1.38 7.72 3.49
CA TYR A 82 -2.44 8.71 3.38
C TYR A 82 -2.51 9.53 4.68
N ASN A 83 -2.40 10.85 4.55
CA ASN A 83 -2.61 11.79 5.64
C ASN A 83 -3.84 12.64 5.31
N ASP A 84 -4.83 12.66 6.20
CA ASP A 84 -6.06 13.42 6.01
C ASP A 84 -5.84 14.95 6.11
N GLY A 85 -4.65 15.40 6.51
CA GLY A 85 -4.26 16.81 6.64
C GLY A 85 -4.94 17.52 7.81
N THR A 86 -5.73 16.81 8.61
CA THR A 86 -6.53 17.35 9.72
C THR A 86 -6.10 16.78 11.07
N HIS A 87 -5.46 15.62 11.08
CA HIS A 87 -4.98 14.95 12.29
C HIS A 87 -3.60 14.31 12.10
N GLY A 88 -2.85 14.17 13.20
CA GLY A 88 -1.57 13.44 13.24
C GLY A 88 -1.69 11.93 13.39
N ARG A 89 -2.90 11.35 13.36
CA ARG A 89 -3.14 9.93 13.71
C ARG A 89 -2.30 8.95 12.90
N THR A 90 -2.11 9.22 11.61
CA THR A 90 -1.29 8.33 10.77
C THR A 90 0.19 8.41 11.15
N LEU A 91 0.67 9.56 11.62
CA LEU A 91 2.04 9.72 12.13
C LEU A 91 2.19 9.00 13.48
N GLU A 92 1.24 9.18 14.41
CA GLU A 92 1.22 8.45 15.69
C GLU A 92 1.20 6.92 15.49
N PHE A 93 0.44 6.46 14.50
CA PHE A 93 0.41 5.04 14.12
C PHE A 93 1.77 4.56 13.63
N LEU A 94 2.45 5.35 12.77
CA LEU A 94 3.77 5.00 12.25
C LEU A 94 4.84 4.99 13.35
N ASP A 95 4.82 5.97 14.26
CA ASP A 95 5.76 6.02 15.40
C ASP A 95 5.66 4.77 16.29
N SER A 96 4.47 4.16 16.40
CA SER A 96 4.30 2.91 17.15
C SER A 96 4.81 1.66 16.43
N HIS A 97 5.11 1.75 15.12
CA HIS A 97 5.47 0.62 14.25
C HIS A 97 6.90 0.68 13.68
N LEU A 98 7.61 1.81 13.84
CA LEU A 98 8.98 2.04 13.39
C LEU A 98 9.98 1.85 14.53
#